data_AF-A0A1M6B9T4-F1
#
_entry.id   AF-A0A1M6B9T4-F1
#
_cell.length_a   1.000
_cell.length_b   1.000
_cell.length_c   1.000
_cell.angle_alpha   90.00
_cell.angle_beta   90.00
_cell.angle_gamma   90.00
#
_symmetry.space_group_name_H-M   'P 1'
#
loop_
_entity.id
_entity.type
_entity.pdbx_description
1 polymer ?
#
loop_
_entity_poly.entity_id
_entity_poly.type
_entity_poly.pdbx_seq_one_letter_code
_entity_poly.pdbx_strand_id
1 'polypeptide(L)' 'MEQDKPRKSDLSVLDAGFIRVLEDLIDALLANGTLRLTDLPPEALEKLNQRKHTRQRLRDSLDLIDDEDSLL' A
#
# COMPACT_ATOMS: atom_id res chain seq x y z
N MET A 1 33.44 -10.50 18.24
CA MET A 1 32.04 -10.96 18.17
C MET A 1 31.23 -9.83 17.57
N GLU A 2 31.18 -9.77 16.25
CA GLU A 2 30.37 -8.80 15.52
C GLU A 2 28.93 -9.30 15.59
N GLN A 3 28.12 -8.66 16.41
CA GLN A 3 26.73 -9.04 16.64
C GLN A 3 25.95 -8.91 15.33
N ASP A 4 25.45 -10.05 14.85
CA ASP A 4 24.50 -10.20 13.75
C ASP A 4 23.19 -9.48 14.13
N LYS A 5 23.13 -8.18 13.87
CA LYS A 5 21.93 -7.37 14.05
C LYS A 5 21.05 -7.65 12.84
N PRO A 6 19.87 -8.31 12.98
CA PRO A 6 18.98 -8.49 11.85
C PRO A 6 18.71 -7.12 11.26
N ARG A 7 19.10 -6.94 10.00
CA ARG A 7 19.14 -5.65 9.33
C ARG A 7 17.69 -5.18 9.26
N LYS A 8 17.35 -4.11 9.97
CA LYS A 8 16.00 -3.50 9.93
C LYS A 8 15.49 -3.29 8.49
N SER A 9 16.41 -3.17 7.52
CA SER A 9 16.14 -3.13 6.08
C SER A 9 15.38 -4.36 5.56
N ASP A 10 15.72 -5.56 6.00
CA ASP A 10 15.20 -6.80 5.41
C ASP A 10 13.75 -7.02 5.84
N LEU A 11 13.45 -6.69 7.10
CA LEU A 11 12.07 -6.63 7.61
C LEU A 11 11.27 -5.54 6.89
N SER A 12 11.84 -4.36 6.69
CA SER A 12 11.14 -3.25 6.02
C SER A 12 10.76 -3.57 4.57
N VAL A 13 11.59 -4.33 3.87
CA VAL A 13 11.32 -4.79 2.49
C VAL A 13 10.20 -5.84 2.47
N LEU A 14 10.26 -6.81 3.38
CA LEU A 14 9.20 -7.82 3.53
C LEU A 14 7.87 -7.17 3.93
N ASP A 15 7.92 -6.23 4.88
CA ASP A 15 6.78 -5.46 5.34
C ASP A 15 6.15 -4.69 4.17
N ALA A 16 6.94 -4.01 3.33
CA ALA A 16 6.42 -3.26 2.16
C ALA A 16 5.65 -4.16 1.18
N GLY A 17 6.15 -5.36 0.90
CA GLY A 17 5.48 -6.34 0.05
C GLY A 17 4.19 -6.87 0.68
N PHE A 18 4.26 -7.24 1.97
CA PHE A 18 3.12 -7.75 2.72
C PHE A 18 1.99 -6.71 2.84
N ILE A 19 2.36 -5.47 3.10
CA ILE A 19 1.51 -4.29 3.13
C ILE A 19 0.74 -4.20 1.79
N ARG A 20 1.39 -4.35 0.62
CA ARG A 20 0.70 -4.35 -0.71
C ARG A 20 -0.37 -5.43 -0.83
N VAL A 21 -0.02 -6.66 -0.50
CA VAL A 21 -0.95 -7.80 -0.54
C VAL A 21 -2.14 -7.58 0.39
N LEU A 22 -1.91 -7.04 1.59
CA LEU A 22 -2.96 -6.76 2.56
C LEU A 22 -3.95 -5.69 2.07
N GLU A 23 -3.46 -4.67 1.35
CA GLU A 23 -4.32 -3.66 0.72
C GLU A 23 -5.19 -4.25 -0.39
N ASP A 24 -4.59 -5.06 -1.28
CA ASP A 24 -5.33 -5.72 -2.36
C ASP A 24 -6.36 -6.73 -1.82
N LEU A 25 -6.02 -7.44 -0.73
CA LEU A 25 -6.95 -8.34 -0.04
C LEU A 25 -8.13 -7.57 0.57
N ILE A 26 -7.87 -6.45 1.25
CA ILE A 26 -8.93 -5.60 1.80
C ILE A 26 -9.83 -5.07 0.68
N ASP A 27 -9.25 -4.60 -0.43
CA ASP A 27 -10.00 -4.13 -1.60
C ASP A 27 -10.86 -5.26 -2.21
N ALA A 28 -10.32 -6.49 -2.32
CA ALA A 28 -11.07 -7.65 -2.81
C ALA A 28 -12.24 -8.04 -1.87
N LEU A 29 -12.01 -8.01 -0.56
CA LEU A 29 -13.04 -8.32 0.44
C LEU A 29 -14.16 -7.26 0.49
N LEU A 30 -13.78 -5.98 0.32
CA LEU A 30 -14.72 -4.87 0.17
C LEU A 30 -15.54 -5.01 -1.11
N ALA A 31 -14.90 -5.32 -2.24
CA ALA A 31 -15.57 -5.50 -3.52
C ALA A 31 -16.53 -6.70 -3.51
N ASN A 32 -16.17 -7.79 -2.82
CA ASN A 32 -17.04 -8.95 -2.62
C ASN A 32 -18.15 -8.70 -1.56
N GLY A 33 -18.18 -7.53 -0.92
CA GLY A 33 -19.14 -7.20 0.13
C GLY A 33 -19.03 -8.06 1.40
N THR A 34 -17.96 -8.85 1.54
CA THR A 34 -17.70 -9.71 2.70
C THR A 34 -17.13 -8.92 3.88
N LEU A 35 -16.44 -7.82 3.59
CA LEU A 35 -15.91 -6.89 4.58
C LEU A 35 -16.56 -5.52 4.37
N ARG A 36 -17.04 -4.88 5.43
CA ARG A 36 -17.49 -3.49 5.40
C ARG A 36 -16.47 -2.60 6.07
N LEU A 37 -16.37 -1.35 5.62
CA LEU A 37 -15.53 -0.34 6.27
C LEU A 37 -15.86 -0.15 7.75
N THR A 38 -17.14 -0.32 8.12
CA THR A 38 -17.61 -0.23 9.51
C THR A 38 -17.11 -1.34 10.42
N ASP A 39 -16.60 -2.44 9.84
CA ASP A 39 -16.10 -3.59 10.58
C ASP A 39 -14.61 -3.46 10.94
N LEU A 40 -13.96 -2.42 10.42
CA LEU A 40 -12.55 -2.12 10.67
C LEU A 40 -12.41 -1.13 11.84
N PRO A 41 -11.42 -1.31 12.73
CA PRO A 41 -11.14 -0.32 13.79
C PRO A 41 -10.71 1.03 13.17
N PRO A 42 -10.95 2.15 13.87
CA PRO A 42 -10.69 3.48 13.34
C PRO A 42 -9.22 3.69 12.93
N GLU A 43 -8.28 3.07 13.63
CA GLU A 43 -6.85 3.12 13.29
C GLU A 43 -6.54 2.40 11.97
N ALA A 44 -7.26 1.32 11.66
CA ALA A 44 -7.10 0.58 10.41
C ALA A 44 -7.70 1.37 9.22
N LEU A 45 -8.84 2.02 9.43
CA LEU A 45 -9.44 2.90 8.43
C LEU A 45 -8.52 4.08 8.08
N GLU A 46 -7.94 4.73 9.09
CA GLU A 46 -7.00 5.83 8.88
C GLU A 46 -5.78 5.39 8.07
N LYS A 47 -5.15 4.27 8.47
CA LYS A 47 -3.99 3.72 7.75
C LYS A 47 -4.34 3.32 6.32
N LEU A 48 -5.50 2.71 6.10
CA LEU A 48 -5.97 2.33 4.77
C LEU A 48 -6.18 3.58 3.89
N ASN A 49 -6.81 4.62 4.43
CA ASN A 49 -7.04 5.88 3.71
C ASN A 49 -5.73 6.61 3.37
N GLN A 50 -4.82 6.77 4.35
CA GLN A 50 -3.51 7.38 4.13
C GLN A 50 -2.76 6.68 2.99
N ARG A 51 -2.86 5.35 2.95
CA ARG A 51 -2.13 4.56 2.00
C ARG A 51 -2.77 4.52 0.62
N LYS A 52 -4.10 4.44 0.53
CA LYS A 52 -4.84 4.63 -0.72
C LYS A 52 -4.52 5.98 -1.34
N HIS A 53 -4.50 7.05 -0.55
CA HIS A 53 -4.14 8.39 -1.01
C HIS A 53 -2.68 8.47 -1.49
N THR A 54 -1.74 7.82 -0.78
CA THR A 54 -0.33 7.77 -1.20
C THR A 54 -0.16 7.00 -2.51
N ARG A 55 -0.85 5.87 -2.66
CA ARG A 55 -0.86 5.07 -3.89
C ARG A 55 -1.49 5.83 -5.05
N GLN A 56 -2.61 6.51 -4.82
CA GLN A 56 -3.27 7.32 -5.83
C GLN A 56 -2.37 8.45 -6.30
N ARG A 57 -1.75 9.21 -5.39
CA ARG A 57 -0.76 10.24 -5.75
C ARG A 57 0.43 9.71 -6.54
N LEU A 58 0.93 8.52 -6.19
CA LEU A 58 2.03 7.89 -6.92
C LEU A 58 1.58 7.45 -8.32
N ARG A 59 0.36 6.91 -8.46
CA ARG A 59 -0.22 6.57 -9.76
C ARG A 59 -0.45 7.82 -10.61
N ASP A 60 -1.09 8.85 -10.06
CA ASP A 60 -1.34 10.11 -10.76
C ASP A 60 -0.01 10.77 -11.20
N SER A 61 1.04 10.69 -10.37
CA SER A 61 2.37 11.17 -10.74
C SER A 61 3.07 10.33 -11.81
N LEU A 62 2.74 9.04 -11.94
CA LEU A 62 3.26 8.16 -12.99
C LEU A 62 2.46 8.33 -14.30
N ASP A 63 1.15 8.50 -14.19
CA ASP A 63 0.23 8.78 -15.31
C ASP A 63 0.63 10.10 -16.00
N LEU A 64 0.96 11.13 -15.20
CA LEU A 64 1.44 12.41 -15.73
C LEU A 64 2.78 12.31 -16.49
N ILE A 65 3.62 11.30 -16.18
CA ILE A 65 4.89 11.05 -16.87
C ILE A 65 4.63 10.27 -18.17
N ASP A 66 3.68 9.34 -18.17
CA ASP A 66 3.31 8.54 -19.35
C ASP A 66 2.65 9.40 -20.46
N ASP A 67 1.91 10.44 -20.07
CA ASP A 67 1.33 11.42 -21.01
C ASP A 67 2.39 12.31 -21.69
N GLU A 68 3.54 12.57 -21.06
CA GLU A 68 4.62 13.41 -21.62
C GLU A 68 5.50 12.65 -22.62
N ASP A 69 5.66 11.33 -22.46
CA ASP A 69 6.46 10.50 -23.38
C ASP A 69 5.67 10.02 -24.62
N SER A 70 4.34 10.17 -24.66
CA SER A 70 3.51 9.88 -25.83
C SER A 70 3.44 11.03 -26.86
N LEU A 71 4.11 12.16 -26.58
CA LEU A 71 4.09 13.37 -27.42
C LEU A 71 5.32 13.57 -28.32
N LEU A 72 6.09 12.52 -28.61
CA LEU A 72 7.24 12.55 -29.52
C LEU A 72 7.03 11.74 -30.80
#